data_AF-X0W2E1-F1
#
_entry.id   AF-X0W2E1-F1
#
_cell.length_a   1.000
_cell.length_b   1.000
_cell.length_c   1.000
_cell.angle_alpha   90.00
_cell.angle_beta   90.00
_cell.angle_gamma   90.00
#
_symmetry.space_group_name_H-M   'P 1'
#
loop_
_entity.id
_entity.type
_entity.pdbx_description
1 polymer ?
#
loop_
_entity_poly.entity_id
_entity_poly.type
_entity_poly.pdbx_seq_one_letter_code
_entity_poly.pdbx_strand_id
1 'polypeptide(L)'
;MKKYYFILLEVIILVSLVGSAWAMPQVAKFNGNIIPLSNSSLSGASQYSWYYGCSPTSGGMLISYWDSHPSGNWSNLVEGDISTQNSIADNMIASPEHISDYGDTPDSNPGGHDDNCIADFMHTSRSGEGLGDGGTWSSMIPQ
;
A
#
# COMPACT_ATOMS: atom_id res chain seq x y z
N MET A 1 -36.49 -27.77 6.57
CA MET A 1 -35.95 -26.47 6.12
C MET A 1 -34.84 -25.87 6.99
N LYS A 2 -34.59 -26.33 8.23
CA LYS A 2 -33.50 -25.79 9.09
C LYS A 2 -32.10 -26.39 8.88
N LYS A 3 -31.97 -27.58 8.27
CA LYS A 3 -30.68 -28.27 8.10
C LYS A 3 -29.81 -27.70 6.96
N TYR A 4 -30.43 -27.13 5.92
CA TYR A 4 -29.69 -26.58 4.77
C TYR A 4 -29.06 -25.20 5.07
N TYR A 5 -29.63 -24.42 5.98
CA TYR A 5 -29.05 -23.14 6.42
C TYR A 5 -27.77 -23.31 7.24
N PHE A 6 -27.67 -24.39 8.03
CA PHE A 6 -26.48 -24.66 8.84
C PHE A 6 -25.27 -25.03 8.00
N ILE A 7 -25.48 -25.85 6.95
CA ILE A 7 -24.41 -26.27 6.04
C ILE A 7 -23.96 -25.10 5.14
N LEU A 8 -24.89 -24.25 4.71
CA LEU A 8 -24.56 -23.07 3.90
C LEU A 8 -23.75 -22.02 4.70
N LEU A 9 -24.04 -21.84 5.99
CA LEU A 9 -23.32 -20.91 6.86
C LEU A 9 -21.89 -21.40 7.16
N GLU A 10 -21.69 -22.70 7.36
CA GLU A 10 -20.34 -23.26 7.56
C GLU A 10 -19.46 -23.18 6.32
N VAL A 11 -20.03 -23.37 5.12
CA VAL A 11 -19.29 -23.23 3.86
C VAL A 11 -18.87 -21.78 3.61
N ILE A 12 -19.70 -20.79 3.97
CA ILE A 12 -19.36 -19.36 3.82
C ILE A 12 -18.27 -18.94 4.82
N ILE A 13 -18.29 -19.46 6.05
CA ILE A 13 -17.24 -19.19 7.06
C ILE A 13 -15.92 -19.87 6.68
N LEU A 14 -15.96 -21.07 6.09
CA LEU A 14 -14.75 -21.73 5.58
C LEU A 14 -14.15 -21.05 4.35
N VAL A 15 -14.96 -20.51 3.43
CA VAL A 15 -14.43 -19.81 2.24
C VAL A 15 -13.85 -18.43 2.60
N SER A 16 -14.34 -17.78 3.65
CA SER A 16 -13.80 -16.49 4.12
C SER A 16 -12.51 -16.60 4.96
N LEU A 17 -12.16 -17.80 5.44
CA LEU A 17 -10.92 -18.05 6.18
C LEU A 17 -9.74 -18.50 5.28
N VAL A 18 -9.99 -18.88 4.04
CA VAL A 18 -8.97 -19.47 3.13
C VAL A 18 -8.51 -18.46 2.05
N GLY A 19 -9.10 -17.27 1.99
CA GLY A 19 -8.97 -16.34 0.85
C GLY A 19 -8.03 -15.13 0.98
N SER A 20 -7.32 -14.89 2.09
CA SER A 20 -6.44 -13.71 2.21
C SER A 20 -5.01 -14.04 2.66
N ALA A 21 -4.53 -15.22 2.28
CA ALA A 21 -3.13 -15.62 2.44
C ALA A 21 -2.39 -15.58 1.09
N TRP A 22 -2.46 -14.45 0.38
CA TRP A 22 -1.37 -14.13 -0.54
C TRP A 22 -0.17 -13.77 0.31
N ALA A 23 0.80 -14.68 0.26
CA ALA A 23 1.89 -14.84 1.20
C ALA A 23 2.66 -13.53 1.49
N MET A 24 2.47 -12.98 2.69
CA MET A 24 3.59 -12.40 3.40
C MET A 24 4.60 -13.55 3.60
N PRO A 25 5.87 -13.43 3.15
CA PRO A 25 6.88 -14.38 3.56
C PRO A 25 6.87 -14.39 5.08
N GLN A 26 6.58 -15.54 5.69
CA GLN A 26 6.82 -15.74 7.10
C GLN A 26 8.29 -15.40 7.33
N VAL A 27 8.55 -14.25 7.97
CA VAL A 27 9.91 -13.83 8.28
C VAL A 27 10.54 -14.99 9.03
N ALA A 28 11.57 -15.60 8.42
CA ALA A 28 12.31 -16.67 9.05
C ALA A 28 12.66 -16.22 10.47
N LYS A 29 12.32 -17.05 11.47
CA LYS A 29 12.62 -16.75 12.87
C LYS A 29 14.11 -16.40 12.96
N PHE A 30 14.40 -15.12 13.22
CA PHE A 30 15.77 -14.64 13.33
C PHE A 30 16.38 -15.27 14.58
N ASN A 31 17.28 -16.22 14.40
CA ASN A 31 18.02 -16.88 15.48
C ASN A 31 19.29 -16.12 15.89
N GLY A 32 19.41 -14.83 15.55
CA GLY A 32 20.50 -13.98 16.01
C GLY A 32 20.16 -13.31 17.34
N ASN A 33 21.18 -12.96 18.12
CA ASN A 33 21.02 -12.01 19.21
C ASN A 33 20.61 -10.67 18.59
N ILE A 34 19.36 -10.25 18.83
CA ILE A 34 18.92 -8.89 18.53
C ILE A 34 19.70 -8.00 19.48
N ILE A 35 20.78 -7.40 18.99
CA ILE A 35 21.38 -6.24 19.66
C ILE A 35 20.38 -5.12 19.39
N PRO A 36 19.65 -4.61 20.39
CA PRO A 36 18.77 -3.49 20.17
C PRO A 36 19.67 -2.31 19.86
N LEU A 37 19.87 -2.02 18.56
CA LEU A 37 19.99 -0.64 18.14
C LEU A 37 18.77 0.03 18.75
N SER A 38 18.97 1.02 19.63
CA SER A 38 17.93 1.67 20.46
C SER A 38 16.53 1.53 19.86
N ASN A 39 15.55 1.04 20.63
CA ASN A 39 14.14 0.88 20.24
C ASN A 39 13.50 2.23 19.81
N SER A 40 13.94 2.74 18.68
CA SER A 40 13.60 4.04 18.14
C SER A 40 12.67 3.77 16.97
N SER A 41 11.41 3.50 17.29
CA SER A 41 10.34 3.59 16.29
C SER A 41 10.13 5.06 15.94
N LEU A 42 9.90 5.35 14.67
CA LEU A 42 9.44 6.66 14.23
C LEU A 42 8.01 6.88 14.76
N SER A 43 7.88 7.55 15.91
CA SER A 43 6.58 7.84 16.51
C SER A 43 5.91 9.00 15.78
N GLY A 44 4.64 8.85 15.41
CA GLY A 44 3.84 9.92 14.79
C GLY A 44 3.63 9.77 13.28
N ALA A 45 4.17 8.71 12.65
CA ALA A 45 3.78 8.37 11.28
C ALA A 45 2.34 7.85 11.27
N SER A 46 1.56 8.27 10.28
CA SER A 46 0.18 7.80 10.13
C SER A 46 0.16 6.31 9.79
N GLN A 47 -0.81 5.59 10.33
CA GLN A 47 -1.02 4.17 10.02
C GLN A 47 -2.09 4.06 8.93
N TYR A 48 -1.64 3.81 7.71
CA TYR A 48 -2.53 3.53 6.58
C TYR A 48 -2.72 2.02 6.40
N SER A 49 -3.93 1.62 6.04
CA SER A 49 -4.19 0.30 5.49
C SER A 49 -3.62 0.21 4.07
N TRP A 50 -3.29 -1.00 3.64
CA TRP A 50 -2.85 -1.25 2.26
C TRP A 50 -3.80 -0.58 1.27
N TYR A 51 -3.24 0.18 0.34
CA TYR A 51 -3.96 0.89 -0.71
C TYR A 51 -3.15 0.82 -2.01
N TYR A 52 -3.53 -0.11 -2.90
CA TYR A 52 -2.96 -0.29 -4.25
C TYR A 52 -1.43 -0.48 -4.32
N GLY A 53 -0.84 -1.02 -3.26
CA GLY A 53 0.57 -1.43 -3.22
C GLY A 53 1.23 -1.16 -1.88
N CYS A 54 2.08 -2.08 -1.42
CA CYS A 54 2.76 -1.95 -0.13
C CYS A 54 3.74 -0.76 -0.10
N SER A 55 4.51 -0.61 -1.18
CA SER A 55 5.48 0.49 -1.34
C SER A 55 4.81 1.86 -1.37
N PRO A 56 3.81 2.14 -2.24
CA PRO A 56 3.16 3.44 -2.26
C PRO A 56 2.42 3.75 -0.95
N THR A 57 1.78 2.75 -0.34
CA THR A 57 1.15 2.92 0.99
C THR A 57 2.17 3.33 2.04
N SER A 58 3.31 2.63 2.11
CA SER A 58 4.39 2.94 3.07
C SER A 58 5.03 4.31 2.80
N GLY A 59 5.16 4.69 1.52
CA GLY A 59 5.59 6.03 1.10
C GLY A 59 4.65 7.12 1.62
N GLY A 60 3.33 6.90 1.53
CA GLY A 60 2.33 7.81 2.11
C GLY A 60 2.45 7.95 3.62
N MET A 61 2.72 6.86 4.35
CA MET A 61 2.98 6.93 5.80
C MET A 61 4.21 7.77 6.14
N LEU A 62 5.25 7.73 5.29
CA LEU A 62 6.44 8.55 5.48
C LEU A 62 6.16 10.03 5.15
N ILE A 63 5.42 10.32 4.09
CA ILE A 63 5.05 11.70 3.73
C ILE A 63 4.19 12.33 4.81
N SER A 64 3.17 11.61 5.33
CA SER A 64 2.34 12.10 6.44
C SER A 64 3.13 12.37 7.73
N TYR A 65 4.19 11.60 8.00
CA TYR A 65 5.10 11.91 9.09
C TYR A 65 5.74 13.29 8.91
N TRP A 66 6.30 13.57 7.73
CA TRP A 66 6.95 14.86 7.48
C TRP A 66 5.96 16.02 7.42
N ASP A 67 4.80 15.81 6.79
CA ASP A 67 3.74 16.81 6.68
C ASP A 67 3.20 17.25 8.04
N SER A 68 3.13 16.32 9.01
CA SER A 68 2.71 16.59 10.39
C SER A 68 3.81 17.17 11.30
N HIS A 69 5.06 17.24 10.83
CA HIS A 69 6.21 17.77 11.58
C HIS A 69 6.80 19.00 10.88
N PRO A 70 6.15 20.17 10.95
CA PRO A 70 6.52 21.38 10.22
C PRO A 70 7.83 22.03 10.69
N SER A 71 8.70 21.34 11.44
CA SER A 71 10.01 21.85 11.80
C SER A 71 10.91 21.95 10.56
N GLY A 72 10.90 23.12 9.90
CA GLY A 72 11.68 23.41 8.69
C GLY A 72 10.81 23.97 7.56
N ASN A 73 11.23 23.72 6.31
CA ASN A 73 10.52 24.15 5.10
C ASN A 73 9.52 23.10 4.57
N TRP A 74 9.14 22.11 5.39
CA TRP A 74 8.39 20.93 4.98
C TRP A 74 6.93 20.94 5.45
N SER A 75 6.36 22.12 5.68
CA SER A 75 4.94 22.25 6.04
C SER A 75 4.05 22.14 4.81
N ASN A 76 2.97 21.36 4.90
CA ASN A 76 1.93 21.26 3.87
C ASN A 76 2.49 20.74 2.54
N LEU A 77 3.20 19.60 2.60
CA LEU A 77 3.67 18.84 1.44
C LEU A 77 2.50 18.37 0.58
N VAL A 78 1.36 18.14 1.24
CA VAL A 78 0.11 17.78 0.60
C VAL A 78 -0.94 18.80 1.00
N GLU A 79 -1.78 19.20 0.05
CA GLU A 79 -2.90 20.09 0.35
C GLU A 79 -3.96 19.33 1.14
N GLY A 80 -4.14 19.71 2.41
CA GLY A 80 -5.14 19.13 3.30
C GLY A 80 -4.51 18.35 4.46
N ASP A 81 -5.34 17.56 5.16
CA ASP A 81 -4.90 16.77 6.31
C ASP A 81 -4.77 15.29 5.94
N ILE A 82 -3.55 14.78 6.02
CA ILE A 82 -3.23 13.37 5.79
C ILE A 82 -2.80 12.64 7.07
N SER A 83 -3.05 13.20 8.26
CA SER A 83 -2.71 12.59 9.56
C SER A 83 -3.42 11.25 9.81
N THR A 84 -4.48 10.97 9.07
CA THR A 84 -5.20 9.69 9.05
C THR A 84 -5.50 9.29 7.60
N GLN A 85 -5.76 8.01 7.36
CA GLN A 85 -6.16 7.57 6.03
C GLN A 85 -7.56 8.11 5.71
N ASN A 86 -7.66 8.88 4.64
CA ASN A 86 -8.86 9.50 4.13
C ASN A 86 -8.70 9.69 2.61
N SER A 87 -9.70 10.29 1.94
CA SER A 87 -9.66 10.47 0.49
C SER A 87 -8.47 11.29 -0.03
N ILE A 88 -7.90 12.19 0.77
CA ILE A 88 -6.72 12.99 0.38
C ILE A 88 -5.48 12.09 0.42
N ALA A 89 -5.30 11.35 1.52
CA ALA A 89 -4.21 10.38 1.65
C ALA A 89 -4.31 9.28 0.59
N ASP A 90 -5.51 8.77 0.35
CA ASP A 90 -5.80 7.76 -0.66
C ASP A 90 -5.45 8.28 -2.06
N ASN A 91 -5.91 9.47 -2.45
CA ASN A 91 -5.58 10.07 -3.74
C ASN A 91 -4.08 10.38 -3.90
N MET A 92 -3.39 10.75 -2.82
CA MET A 92 -1.93 10.92 -2.83
C MET A 92 -1.23 9.58 -3.09
N ILE A 93 -1.70 8.48 -2.47
CA ILE A 93 -1.10 7.15 -2.61
C ILE A 93 -1.38 6.59 -4.00
N ALA A 94 -2.65 6.54 -4.40
CA ALA A 94 -3.13 6.06 -5.69
C ALA A 94 -4.29 6.93 -6.17
N SER A 95 -4.06 7.68 -7.25
CA SER A 95 -5.07 8.55 -7.84
C SER A 95 -6.22 7.74 -8.45
N PRO A 96 -7.38 8.37 -8.71
CA PRO A 96 -8.46 7.72 -9.44
C PRO A 96 -8.04 7.20 -10.81
N GLU A 97 -7.14 7.91 -11.50
CA GLU A 97 -6.55 7.47 -12.76
C GLU A 97 -5.71 6.20 -12.57
N HIS A 98 -4.81 6.16 -11.57
CA HIS A 98 -4.03 4.96 -11.25
C HIS A 98 -4.92 3.76 -10.94
N ILE A 99 -5.97 3.97 -10.16
CA ILE A 99 -6.92 2.92 -9.78
C ILE A 99 -7.67 2.39 -11.02
N SER A 100 -7.99 3.27 -11.97
CA SER A 100 -8.60 2.86 -13.25
C SER A 100 -7.67 1.95 -14.05
N ASP A 101 -6.36 2.18 -13.96
CA ASP A 101 -5.34 1.38 -14.65
C ASP A 101 -4.98 0.09 -13.87
N TYR A 102 -5.33 0.00 -12.58
CA TYR A 102 -5.10 -1.13 -11.67
C TYR A 102 -6.06 -2.33 -11.89
N GLY A 103 -6.44 -2.65 -13.14
CA GLY A 103 -7.45 -3.70 -13.43
C GLY A 103 -7.05 -5.16 -13.13
N ASP A 104 -7.91 -6.11 -13.52
CA ASP A 104 -7.74 -7.58 -13.34
C ASP A 104 -6.44 -8.14 -13.99
N THR A 105 -5.91 -7.41 -14.97
CA THR A 105 -4.54 -7.55 -15.45
C THR A 105 -3.85 -6.21 -15.20
N PRO A 106 -2.68 -6.19 -14.54
CA PRO A 106 -1.90 -4.98 -14.40
C PRO A 106 -1.67 -4.35 -15.78
N ASP A 107 -1.56 -3.03 -15.85
CA ASP A 107 -1.72 -2.24 -17.07
C ASP A 107 -0.80 -2.69 -18.21
N SER A 108 -1.40 -3.14 -19.32
CA SER A 108 -0.69 -3.50 -20.56
C SER A 108 -0.17 -2.29 -21.35
N ASN A 109 -0.62 -1.08 -21.01
CA ASN A 109 -0.28 0.19 -21.63
C ASN A 109 0.14 1.25 -20.58
N PRO A 110 1.19 0.97 -19.79
CA PRO A 110 1.66 1.86 -18.74
C PRO A 110 1.88 3.28 -19.27
N GLY A 111 1.24 4.27 -18.65
CA GLY A 111 1.32 5.68 -19.05
C GLY A 111 0.13 6.17 -19.89
N GLY A 112 -1.06 5.60 -19.69
CA GLY A 112 -2.32 6.18 -20.22
C GLY A 112 -2.64 7.57 -19.64
N HIS A 113 -2.01 7.93 -18.52
CA HIS A 113 -2.07 9.24 -17.88
C HIS A 113 -0.70 9.66 -17.32
N ASP A 114 -0.60 10.93 -16.89
CA ASP A 114 0.59 11.48 -16.25
C ASP A 114 0.79 10.88 -14.84
N ASP A 115 2.03 10.73 -14.40
CA ASP A 115 2.35 10.30 -13.04
C ASP A 115 1.89 11.36 -12.02
N ASN A 116 0.77 11.13 -11.35
CA ASN A 116 0.12 12.10 -10.48
C ASN A 116 -0.07 11.62 -9.04
N CYS A 117 0.37 10.39 -8.72
CA CYS A 117 0.38 9.84 -7.36
C CYS A 117 1.68 9.05 -7.06
N ILE A 118 1.84 8.62 -5.80
CA ILE A 118 3.03 7.85 -5.37
C ILE A 118 3.10 6.51 -6.11
N ALA A 119 1.97 5.86 -6.32
CA ALA A 119 1.88 4.58 -7.02
C ALA A 119 2.39 4.68 -8.46
N ASP A 120 2.04 5.76 -9.18
CA ASP A 120 2.57 6.05 -10.52
C ASP A 120 4.07 6.29 -10.52
N PHE A 121 4.55 7.15 -9.61
CA PHE A 121 5.98 7.44 -9.46
C PHE A 121 6.80 6.16 -9.17
N MET A 122 6.20 5.22 -8.43
CA MET A 122 6.80 3.92 -8.14
C MET A 122 6.51 2.87 -9.22
N HIS A 123 5.85 3.21 -10.31
CA HIS A 123 5.50 2.33 -11.42
C HIS A 123 4.69 1.09 -10.99
N THR A 124 3.91 1.19 -9.91
CA THR A 124 3.08 0.06 -9.51
C THR A 124 2.01 -0.19 -10.55
N SER A 125 1.67 -1.46 -10.82
CA SER A 125 0.66 -1.84 -11.82
C SER A 125 1.06 -1.69 -13.31
N ARG A 126 2.36 -1.63 -13.66
CA ARG A 126 2.80 -1.58 -15.07
C ARG A 126 3.15 -2.96 -15.64
N SER A 127 2.19 -3.69 -16.22
CA SER A 127 2.48 -5.04 -16.77
C SER A 127 3.38 -5.02 -18.00
N GLY A 128 3.39 -3.93 -18.77
CA GLY A 128 4.39 -3.70 -19.83
C GLY A 128 5.83 -3.74 -19.33
N GLU A 129 6.06 -3.46 -18.05
CA GLU A 129 7.35 -3.51 -17.36
C GLU A 129 7.55 -4.84 -16.59
N GLY A 130 6.61 -5.80 -16.74
CA GLY A 130 6.60 -7.06 -16.01
C GLY A 130 6.18 -6.94 -14.54
N LEU A 131 5.58 -5.81 -14.14
CA LEU A 131 5.09 -5.58 -12.79
C LEU A 131 3.60 -5.90 -12.68
N GLY A 132 3.18 -6.43 -11.53
CA GLY A 132 1.77 -6.65 -11.24
C GLY A 132 1.42 -6.37 -9.79
N ASP A 133 0.14 -6.10 -9.54
CA ASP A 133 -0.50 -6.04 -8.22
C ASP A 133 0.29 -5.26 -7.16
N GLY A 134 0.65 -4.01 -7.46
CA GLY A 134 1.36 -3.16 -6.49
C GLY A 134 2.86 -3.45 -6.37
N GLY A 135 3.41 -4.31 -7.24
CA GLY A 135 4.83 -4.59 -7.34
C GLY A 135 5.63 -3.44 -7.95
N THR A 136 6.86 -3.25 -7.48
CA THR A 136 7.82 -2.24 -7.95
C THR A 136 9.26 -2.73 -7.75
N TRP A 137 10.22 -2.16 -8.49
CA TRP A 137 11.65 -2.36 -8.28
C TRP A 137 12.34 -1.04 -8.00
N SER A 138 13.30 -1.03 -7.07
CA SER A 138 14.07 0.18 -6.74
C SER A 138 14.83 0.78 -7.93
N SER A 139 15.16 -0.03 -8.93
CA SER A 139 15.81 0.42 -10.17
C SER A 139 14.89 1.19 -11.12
N MET A 140 13.57 1.15 -10.91
CA MET A 140 12.58 1.83 -11.74
C MET A 140 12.20 3.20 -11.18
N ILE A 141 12.49 3.46 -9.91
CA ILE A 141 12.22 4.74 -9.26
C ILE A 141 13.30 5.75 -9.70
N PRO A 142 12.93 6.91 -10.27
CA PRO A 142 13.87 7.97 -10.62
C PRO A 142 14.75 8.37 -9.42
N GLN A 143 16.06 8.58 -9.67
CA GLN A 143 17.07 8.94 -8.67
C GLN A 143 17.37 10.45 -8.69
#